data_AF-A0A3B0KMW8-F1
#
_entry.id   AF-A0A3B0KMW8-F1
#
_cell.length_a   1.000
_cell.length_b   1.000
_cell.length_c   1.000
_cell.angle_alpha   90.00
_cell.angle_beta   90.00
_cell.angle_gamma   90.00
#
_symmetry.space_group_name_H-M   'P 1'
#
loop_
_entity.id
_entity.type
_entity.pdbx_description
1 polymer ?
#
loop_
_entity_poly.entity_id
_entity_poly.type
_entity_poly.pdbx_seq_one_letter_code
_entity_poly.pdbx_strand_id
1 'polypeptide(L)'
;MSKNSCCRGPGYATPLDAMKSGPREKLLYTVTVQPNLDEPHGDYLSTIDVDPESPTYCQIIHRTFTNRKGDELHHSGWNACSSCYYVDQNAKSIPKRDRLVLPAINSDFIYILDVVKDPRKPEIIKVIDGDVLKSHNVTGPHTTHCLANGNIMISVMGDAQGNAKGDFILFDSDFNCIGTWTKGEKKALCGYDFWYQPHFDVMVASEWGAPNKFRRGWQSGDLDDMTQYGCRINFYKWSTQTLYQTIDLGTDGITPLEIRFLHDPKRAEGFVGCALNAKVFYFKKKSDSDEFEAKKVIDIPGKLVDTGSGTAENMGGMISDIIISLDDKFLYVNCWRHGDVRQYDISDPENPKLTGQLFLGGAICSDLPNVVVKEDKELKVSLKYEKL
;
A
#
# COMPACT_ATOMS: atom_id res chain seq x y z
N MET A 1 -29.48 16.40 -6.11
CA MET A 1 -28.69 16.71 -7.32
C MET A 1 -28.94 18.17 -7.68
N SER A 2 -28.09 19.09 -7.24
CA SER A 2 -28.12 20.47 -7.74
C SER A 2 -27.34 20.53 -9.06
N LYS A 3 -28.02 20.99 -10.11
CA LYS A 3 -27.42 21.38 -11.39
C LYS A 3 -26.54 22.62 -11.15
N ASN A 4 -25.23 22.45 -11.29
CA ASN A 4 -24.22 23.43 -11.77
C ASN A 4 -22.83 23.05 -11.26
N SER A 5 -22.16 22.04 -11.83
CA SER A 5 -20.72 21.85 -11.61
C SER A 5 -19.96 22.49 -12.79
N CYS A 6 -19.49 23.72 -12.59
CA CYS A 6 -18.80 24.48 -13.64
C CYS A 6 -17.39 23.93 -13.93
N CYS A 7 -16.78 23.20 -12.99
CA CYS A 7 -15.40 22.72 -13.08
C CYS A 7 -15.29 21.29 -12.54
N ARG A 8 -14.60 20.40 -13.27
CA ARG A 8 -14.28 19.03 -12.83
C ARG A 8 -12.78 18.94 -12.56
N GLY A 9 -12.40 18.31 -11.45
CA GLY A 9 -11.01 17.98 -11.15
C GLY A 9 -10.51 16.76 -11.93
N PRO A 10 -9.36 16.20 -11.56
CA PRO A 10 -8.75 15.09 -12.29
C PRO A 10 -9.47 13.76 -12.00
N GLY A 11 -9.30 12.78 -12.89
CA GLY A 11 -9.83 11.44 -12.72
C GLY A 11 -11.30 11.31 -13.14
N TYR A 12 -12.06 10.49 -12.40
CA TYR A 12 -13.38 10.01 -12.81
C TYR A 12 -14.39 10.12 -11.66
N ALA A 13 -15.66 10.24 -12.00
CA ALA A 13 -16.73 10.37 -11.01
C ALA A 13 -16.98 9.08 -10.21
N THR A 14 -16.72 7.92 -10.82
CA THR A 14 -16.93 6.60 -10.22
C THR A 14 -15.85 5.61 -10.67
N PRO A 15 -15.61 4.52 -9.92
CA PRO A 15 -14.68 3.47 -10.32
C PRO A 15 -15.01 2.83 -11.68
N LEU A 16 -16.30 2.56 -11.94
CA LEU A 16 -16.73 1.96 -13.20
C LEU A 16 -16.59 2.91 -14.40
N ASP A 17 -16.70 4.22 -14.20
CA ASP A 17 -16.39 5.20 -15.24
C ASP A 17 -14.88 5.21 -15.53
N ALA A 18 -14.03 5.13 -14.49
CA ALA A 18 -12.59 4.97 -14.67
C ALA A 18 -12.24 3.71 -15.49
N MET A 19 -12.87 2.59 -15.17
CA MET A 19 -12.64 1.31 -15.85
C MET A 19 -13.10 1.30 -17.31
N LYS A 20 -14.25 1.92 -17.61
CA LYS A 20 -14.87 1.85 -18.95
C LYS A 20 -14.43 2.97 -19.89
N SER A 21 -14.25 4.17 -19.33
CA SER A 21 -14.00 5.39 -20.09
C SER A 21 -12.54 5.81 -20.05
N GLY A 22 -11.76 5.29 -19.11
CA GLY A 22 -10.35 5.64 -18.97
C GLY A 22 -9.51 5.09 -20.12
N PRO A 23 -8.57 5.89 -20.68
CA PRO A 23 -7.64 5.37 -21.66
C PRO A 23 -6.72 4.33 -21.01
N ARG A 24 -6.29 3.34 -21.80
CA ARG A 24 -5.22 2.44 -21.39
C ARG A 24 -3.94 3.25 -21.13
N GLU A 25 -3.27 2.92 -20.04
CA GLU A 25 -1.99 3.49 -19.69
C GLU A 25 -0.93 3.17 -20.76
N LYS A 26 -0.05 4.15 -21.01
CA LYS A 26 1.07 4.03 -21.96
C LYS A 26 2.43 4.09 -21.26
N LEU A 27 2.45 4.49 -19.99
CA LEU A 27 3.64 4.60 -19.16
C LEU A 27 3.35 4.00 -17.79
N LEU A 28 4.32 3.29 -17.23
CA LEU A 28 4.35 2.91 -15.83
C LEU A 28 5.51 3.62 -15.13
N TYR A 29 5.21 4.20 -13.98
CA TYR A 29 6.20 4.75 -13.07
C TYR A 29 6.41 3.76 -11.93
N THR A 30 7.63 3.25 -11.79
CA THR A 30 7.95 2.20 -10.81
C THR A 30 9.09 2.65 -9.92
N VAL A 31 8.83 2.70 -8.62
CA VAL A 31 9.87 2.90 -7.61
C VAL A 31 10.89 1.76 -7.71
N THR A 32 12.17 2.12 -7.81
CA THR A 32 13.26 1.15 -7.93
C THR A 32 14.29 1.40 -6.82
N VAL A 33 14.35 0.45 -5.89
CA VAL A 33 15.19 0.50 -4.70
C VAL A 33 16.57 -0.09 -5.01
N GLN A 34 17.62 0.61 -4.59
CA GLN A 34 18.99 0.10 -4.62
C GLN A 34 19.24 -0.78 -3.40
N PRO A 35 19.62 -2.06 -3.59
CA PRO A 35 19.91 -2.93 -2.46
C PRO A 35 21.19 -2.50 -1.71
N ASN A 36 22.08 -1.75 -2.37
CA ASN A 36 23.25 -1.15 -1.76
C ASN A 36 22.93 0.28 -1.31
N LEU A 37 22.70 0.46 0.00
CA LEU A 37 22.42 1.78 0.60
C LEU A 37 23.56 2.80 0.41
N ASP A 38 24.78 2.34 0.09
CA ASP A 38 25.92 3.20 -0.19
C ASP A 38 26.06 3.64 -1.66
N GLU A 39 25.17 3.16 -2.56
CA GLU A 39 25.17 3.53 -3.97
C GLU A 39 24.96 5.05 -4.13
N PRO A 40 25.92 5.81 -4.71
CA PRO A 40 25.87 7.27 -4.74
C PRO A 40 24.67 7.84 -5.49
N HIS A 41 24.16 7.15 -6.51
CA HIS A 41 22.96 7.60 -7.22
C HIS A 41 21.67 7.37 -6.41
N GLY A 42 21.71 6.51 -5.40
CA GLY A 42 20.54 6.13 -4.62
C GLY A 42 19.46 5.45 -5.45
N ASP A 43 18.27 5.42 -4.85
CA ASP A 43 17.06 4.93 -5.47
C ASP A 43 16.63 5.80 -6.65
N TYR A 44 15.72 5.27 -7.47
CA TYR A 44 15.23 6.01 -8.62
C TYR A 44 13.80 5.63 -9.01
N LEU A 45 13.15 6.53 -9.71
CA LEU A 45 11.92 6.20 -10.44
C LEU A 45 12.28 5.67 -11.83
N SER A 46 11.89 4.43 -12.11
CA SER A 46 11.89 3.88 -13.47
C SER A 46 10.65 4.37 -14.22
N THR A 47 10.85 4.93 -15.42
CA THR A 47 9.77 5.17 -16.37
C THR A 47 9.80 4.08 -17.42
N ILE A 48 8.74 3.30 -17.50
CA ILE A 48 8.61 2.13 -18.37
C ILE A 48 7.58 2.44 -19.44
N ASP A 49 7.93 2.21 -20.70
CA ASP A 49 6.99 2.32 -21.80
C ASP A 49 6.17 1.03 -21.92
N VAL A 50 4.86 1.16 -21.78
CA VAL A 50 3.92 0.03 -21.84
C VAL A 50 2.89 0.20 -22.95
N ASP A 51 3.11 1.12 -23.88
CA ASP A 51 2.30 1.24 -25.09
C ASP A 51 2.68 0.12 -26.08
N PRO A 52 1.77 -0.85 -26.39
CA PRO A 52 2.08 -1.94 -27.30
C PRO A 52 2.43 -1.49 -28.73
N GLU A 53 2.08 -0.26 -29.10
CA GLU A 53 2.39 0.33 -30.40
C GLU A 53 3.74 1.07 -30.43
N SER A 54 4.39 1.23 -29.27
CA SER A 54 5.66 1.95 -29.14
C SER A 54 6.87 1.08 -29.53
N PRO A 55 7.89 1.64 -30.23
CA PRO A 55 9.13 0.92 -30.51
C PRO A 55 9.95 0.59 -29.25
N THR A 56 9.63 1.21 -28.11
CA THR A 56 10.24 0.94 -26.80
C THR A 56 9.33 0.18 -25.84
N TYR A 57 8.27 -0.49 -26.35
CA TYR A 57 7.36 -1.30 -25.53
C TYR A 57 8.11 -2.28 -24.62
N CYS A 58 7.70 -2.35 -23.36
CA CYS A 58 8.31 -3.14 -22.27
C CYS A 58 9.78 -2.79 -21.96
N GLN A 59 10.20 -1.54 -22.20
CA GLN A 59 11.55 -1.07 -21.85
C GLN A 59 11.50 0.04 -20.80
N ILE A 60 12.53 0.05 -19.93
CA ILE A 60 12.83 1.20 -19.08
C ILE A 60 13.41 2.29 -19.98
N ILE A 61 12.63 3.34 -20.23
CA ILE A 61 13.00 4.45 -21.12
C ILE A 61 13.66 5.61 -20.38
N HIS A 62 13.47 5.71 -19.06
CA HIS A 62 14.12 6.73 -18.24
C HIS A 62 14.29 6.29 -16.78
N ARG A 63 15.30 6.88 -16.11
CA ARG A 63 15.58 6.71 -14.69
C ARG A 63 15.81 8.08 -14.06
N THR A 64 14.97 8.43 -13.08
CA THR A 64 15.09 9.67 -12.31
C THR A 64 15.64 9.33 -10.92
N PHE A 65 16.94 9.52 -10.73
CA PHE A 65 17.65 9.18 -9.49
C PHE A 65 17.43 10.23 -8.39
N THR A 66 17.32 9.77 -7.13
CA THR A 66 17.30 10.66 -5.96
C THR A 66 18.67 11.31 -5.70
N ASN A 67 19.75 10.66 -6.16
CA ASN A 67 21.14 11.04 -5.91
C ASN A 67 21.45 11.16 -4.41
N ARG A 68 20.86 10.26 -3.62
CA ARG A 68 21.01 10.21 -2.16
C ARG A 68 21.18 8.77 -1.67
N LYS A 69 22.20 8.58 -0.84
CA LYS A 69 22.46 7.31 -0.14
C LYS A 69 21.48 7.10 1.01
N GLY A 70 21.24 5.83 1.33
CA GLY A 70 20.39 5.43 2.47
C GLY A 70 18.90 5.69 2.27
N ASP A 71 18.48 6.16 1.09
CA ASP A 71 17.07 6.13 0.72
C ASP A 71 16.56 4.69 0.66
N GLU A 72 15.24 4.58 0.86
CA GLU A 72 14.47 3.40 0.53
C GLU A 72 13.10 3.93 0.08
N LEU A 73 13.03 4.38 -1.17
CA LEU A 73 11.76 4.68 -1.81
C LEU A 73 10.89 3.41 -1.73
N HIS A 74 9.63 3.54 -1.33
CA HIS A 74 8.80 2.37 -1.12
C HIS A 74 7.45 2.49 -1.80
N HIS A 75 6.61 3.40 -1.31
CA HIS A 75 5.32 3.72 -1.92
C HIS A 75 5.39 4.99 -2.75
N SER A 76 4.39 5.20 -3.60
CA SER A 76 4.20 6.46 -4.30
C SER A 76 2.72 6.79 -4.41
N GLY A 77 2.41 8.08 -4.50
CA GLY A 77 1.05 8.56 -4.67
C GLY A 77 0.98 9.79 -5.55
N TRP A 78 -0.21 10.08 -6.05
CA TRP A 78 -0.48 11.29 -6.82
C TRP A 78 -0.83 12.46 -5.90
N ASN A 79 -0.44 13.68 -6.27
CA ASN A 79 -0.85 14.90 -5.55
C ASN A 79 -2.37 15.14 -5.58
N ALA A 80 -3.03 14.78 -6.68
CA ALA A 80 -4.48 14.84 -6.80
C ALA A 80 -5.02 13.66 -7.61
N CYS A 81 -6.26 13.28 -7.37
CA CYS A 81 -6.90 12.14 -8.00
C CYS A 81 -8.42 12.31 -8.07
N SER A 82 -9.14 11.23 -8.37
CA SER A 82 -10.61 11.21 -8.45
C SER A 82 -11.30 11.70 -7.17
N SER A 83 -10.64 11.69 -6.01
CA SER A 83 -11.16 12.32 -4.79
C SER A 83 -11.40 13.83 -4.95
N CYS A 84 -10.66 14.48 -5.86
CA CYS A 84 -10.80 15.88 -6.22
C CYS A 84 -11.73 16.11 -7.43
N TYR A 85 -12.45 15.09 -7.91
CA TYR A 85 -13.27 15.20 -9.13
C TYR A 85 -14.36 16.28 -9.01
N TYR A 86 -15.04 16.32 -7.86
CA TYR A 86 -16.02 17.36 -7.55
C TYR A 86 -15.32 18.55 -6.87
N VAL A 87 -15.27 19.67 -7.56
CA VAL A 87 -14.63 20.89 -7.08
C VAL A 87 -15.71 21.89 -6.64
N ASP A 88 -15.51 22.54 -5.49
CA ASP A 88 -16.38 23.62 -5.03
C ASP A 88 -16.44 24.74 -6.09
N GLN A 89 -17.63 25.29 -6.33
CA GLN A 89 -17.81 26.41 -7.26
C GLN A 89 -16.98 27.64 -6.87
N ASN A 90 -16.69 27.81 -5.58
CA ASN A 90 -15.90 28.91 -5.03
C ASN A 90 -14.40 28.55 -4.91
N ALA A 91 -13.97 27.39 -5.39
CA ALA A 91 -12.57 27.00 -5.32
C ALA A 91 -11.71 27.97 -6.15
N LYS A 92 -10.62 28.46 -5.54
CA LYS A 92 -9.67 29.38 -6.19
C LYS A 92 -8.86 28.72 -7.30
N SER A 93 -8.73 27.40 -7.26
CA SER A 93 -8.02 26.60 -8.25
C SER A 93 -8.66 25.22 -8.39
N ILE A 94 -8.46 24.60 -9.55
CA ILE A 94 -8.87 23.22 -9.81
C ILE A 94 -7.63 22.35 -9.59
N PRO A 95 -7.68 21.35 -8.68
CA PRO A 95 -6.58 20.41 -8.49
C PRO A 95 -6.22 19.71 -9.81
N LYS A 96 -4.95 19.38 -9.99
CA LYS A 96 -4.45 18.64 -11.17
C LYS A 96 -3.64 17.45 -10.70
N ARG A 97 -3.81 16.32 -11.39
CA ARG A 97 -2.93 15.16 -11.22
C ARG A 97 -1.71 15.37 -12.11
N ASP A 98 -0.69 16.00 -11.56
CA ASP A 98 0.50 16.42 -12.31
C ASP A 98 1.81 16.21 -11.56
N ARG A 99 1.75 15.75 -10.31
CA ARG A 99 2.92 15.42 -9.49
C ARG A 99 2.82 14.03 -8.90
N LEU A 100 3.97 13.36 -8.88
CA LEU A 100 4.16 12.11 -8.16
C LEU A 100 4.91 12.39 -6.85
N VAL A 101 4.44 11.81 -5.75
CA VAL A 101 4.96 12.00 -4.39
C VAL A 101 5.56 10.69 -3.92
N LEU A 102 6.86 10.69 -3.65
CA LEU A 102 7.68 9.51 -3.38
C LEU A 102 8.34 9.64 -1.99
N PRO A 103 7.71 9.13 -0.92
CA PRO A 103 8.37 8.99 0.36
C PRO A 103 9.44 7.91 0.36
N ALA A 104 10.55 8.18 1.05
CA ALA A 104 11.63 7.25 1.34
C ALA A 104 11.52 6.80 2.80
N ILE A 105 11.17 5.54 3.02
CA ILE A 105 10.79 4.98 4.32
C ILE A 105 11.99 4.91 5.29
N ASN A 106 13.20 4.71 4.76
CA ASN A 106 14.41 4.56 5.56
C ASN A 106 15.06 5.91 5.92
N SER A 107 15.07 6.86 4.99
CA SER A 107 15.75 8.15 5.14
C SER A 107 14.83 9.31 5.59
N ASP A 108 13.51 9.08 5.62
CA ASP A 108 12.47 10.06 5.94
C ASP A 108 12.29 11.19 4.89
N PHE A 109 13.04 11.17 3.79
CA PHE A 109 12.89 12.15 2.71
C PHE A 109 11.60 11.93 1.90
N ILE A 110 11.08 13.01 1.31
CA ILE A 110 9.96 12.91 0.35
C ILE A 110 10.34 13.67 -0.92
N TYR A 111 10.21 12.99 -2.06
CA TYR A 111 10.54 13.51 -3.38
C TYR A 111 9.28 13.84 -4.17
N ILE A 112 9.23 15.05 -4.74
CA ILE A 112 8.12 15.51 -5.58
C ILE A 112 8.59 15.60 -7.02
N LEU A 113 7.97 14.83 -7.90
CA LEU A 113 8.33 14.77 -9.32
C LEU A 113 7.28 15.44 -10.19
N ASP A 114 7.71 16.26 -11.15
CA ASP A 114 6.89 16.71 -12.27
C ASP A 114 6.82 15.60 -13.33
N VAL A 115 5.60 15.24 -13.74
CA VAL A 115 5.35 14.23 -14.76
C VAL A 115 4.58 14.78 -15.98
N VAL A 116 4.47 16.11 -16.11
CA VAL A 116 3.66 16.76 -17.14
C VAL A 116 4.54 17.42 -18.20
N LYS A 117 5.64 18.07 -17.79
CA LYS A 117 6.57 18.72 -18.71
C LYS A 117 7.13 17.73 -19.74
N ASP A 118 7.55 16.56 -19.26
CA ASP A 118 7.90 15.40 -20.09
C ASP A 118 7.54 14.11 -19.33
N PRO A 119 6.37 13.49 -19.61
CA PRO A 119 5.96 12.26 -18.93
C PRO A 119 6.92 11.09 -19.15
N ARG A 120 7.67 11.08 -20.25
CA ARG A 120 8.66 10.03 -20.53
C ARG A 120 9.96 10.24 -19.75
N LYS A 121 10.13 11.43 -19.15
CA LYS A 121 11.31 11.85 -18.41
C LYS A 121 10.95 12.71 -17.18
N PRO A 122 10.31 12.13 -16.14
CA PRO A 122 9.96 12.87 -14.94
C PRO A 122 11.16 13.53 -14.25
N GLU A 123 10.98 14.72 -13.68
CA GLU A 123 12.04 15.47 -13.01
C GLU A 123 11.68 15.73 -11.54
N ILE A 124 12.63 15.56 -10.61
CA ILE A 124 12.46 15.98 -9.22
C ILE A 124 12.44 17.51 -9.17
N ILE A 125 11.34 18.08 -8.70
CA ILE A 125 11.14 19.53 -8.60
C ILE A 125 11.19 20.06 -7.16
N LYS A 126 11.00 19.19 -6.17
CA LYS A 126 11.08 19.52 -4.75
C LYS A 126 11.52 18.30 -3.96
N VAL A 127 12.35 18.54 -2.95
CA VAL A 127 12.74 17.54 -1.95
C VAL A 127 12.36 18.10 -0.59
N ILE A 128 11.62 17.31 0.19
CA ILE A 128 11.26 17.62 1.57
C ILE A 128 12.23 16.84 2.46
N ASP A 129 12.95 17.56 3.30
CA ASP A 129 13.91 16.97 4.24
C ASP A 129 13.18 16.21 5.36
N GLY A 130 13.72 15.06 5.76
CA GLY A 130 13.16 14.24 6.84
C GLY A 130 13.08 14.97 8.19
N ASP A 131 13.87 16.02 8.40
CA ASP A 131 13.78 16.86 9.61
C ASP A 131 12.42 17.58 9.73
N VAL A 132 11.71 17.80 8.62
CA VAL A 132 10.33 18.30 8.65
C VAL A 132 9.43 17.34 9.42
N LEU A 133 9.53 16.03 9.14
CA LEU A 133 8.72 15.01 9.81
C LEU A 133 9.11 14.90 11.30
N LYS A 134 10.42 14.88 11.59
CA LYS A 134 10.93 14.83 12.98
C LYS A 134 10.46 16.02 13.80
N SER A 135 10.35 17.21 13.22
CA SER A 135 9.83 18.40 13.91
C SER A 135 8.37 18.25 14.37
N HIS A 136 7.62 17.35 13.74
CA HIS A 136 6.26 16.95 14.12
C HIS A 136 6.21 15.64 14.94
N ASN A 137 7.36 15.18 15.43
CA ASN A 137 7.53 13.94 16.18
C ASN A 137 6.99 12.71 15.42
N VAL A 138 7.29 12.61 14.12
CA VAL A 138 6.95 11.45 13.29
C VAL A 138 8.10 11.08 12.34
N THR A 139 8.19 9.83 11.92
CA THR A 139 9.16 9.25 10.96
C THR A 139 8.57 8.05 10.22
N GLY A 140 9.30 7.53 9.23
CA GLY A 140 8.90 6.39 8.41
C GLY A 140 7.71 6.71 7.51
N PRO A 141 7.79 7.73 6.63
CA PRO A 141 6.71 8.03 5.70
C PRO A 141 6.52 6.87 4.72
N HIS A 142 5.27 6.47 4.49
CA HIS A 142 4.96 5.27 3.72
C HIS A 142 3.87 5.49 2.65
N THR A 143 2.61 5.16 2.90
CA THR A 143 1.53 5.31 1.93
C THR A 143 1.20 6.78 1.70
N THR A 144 1.00 7.17 0.45
CA THR A 144 0.60 8.52 0.07
C THR A 144 -0.75 8.54 -0.63
N HIS A 145 -1.70 9.34 -0.12
CA HIS A 145 -2.99 9.59 -0.76
C HIS A 145 -3.32 11.09 -0.87
N CYS A 146 -3.81 11.47 -2.05
CA CYS A 146 -4.51 12.72 -2.34
C CYS A 146 -5.85 12.78 -1.61
N LEU A 147 -6.19 13.92 -1.00
CA LEU A 147 -7.48 14.16 -0.34
C LEU A 147 -8.38 15.06 -1.19
N ALA A 148 -9.70 14.96 -0.99
CA ALA A 148 -10.69 15.74 -1.74
C ALA A 148 -10.55 17.26 -1.59
N ASN A 149 -9.94 17.74 -0.51
CA ASN A 149 -9.66 19.16 -0.28
C ASN A 149 -8.36 19.64 -0.95
N GLY A 150 -7.66 18.78 -1.70
CA GLY A 150 -6.40 19.08 -2.38
C GLY A 150 -5.15 18.88 -1.53
N ASN A 151 -5.28 18.53 -0.25
CA ASN A 151 -4.13 18.16 0.58
C ASN A 151 -3.65 16.75 0.23
N ILE A 152 -2.40 16.49 0.59
CA ILE A 152 -1.77 15.17 0.48
C ILE A 152 -1.57 14.65 1.91
N MET A 153 -1.99 13.41 2.14
CA MET A 153 -1.79 12.71 3.40
C MET A 153 -0.79 11.58 3.19
N ILE A 154 0.16 11.46 4.11
CA ILE A 154 1.16 10.39 4.10
C ILE A 154 1.10 9.67 5.45
N SER A 155 0.98 8.34 5.46
CA SER A 155 1.10 7.58 6.70
C SER A 155 2.53 7.59 7.21
N VAL A 156 2.69 7.57 8.53
CA VAL A 156 3.98 7.53 9.22
C VAL A 156 3.93 6.41 10.26
N MET A 157 5.06 5.75 10.48
CA MET A 157 5.11 4.50 11.27
C MET A 157 5.81 4.64 12.62
N GLY A 158 6.53 5.75 12.84
CA GLY A 158 7.23 5.96 14.10
C GLY A 158 7.25 7.40 14.57
N ASP A 159 7.72 7.59 15.81
CA ASP A 159 8.04 8.89 16.39
C ASP A 159 9.43 9.39 15.93
N ALA A 160 9.87 10.56 16.39
CA ALA A 160 11.20 11.10 16.02
C ALA A 160 12.38 10.28 16.58
N GLN A 161 12.13 9.36 17.51
CA GLN A 161 13.13 8.46 18.08
C GLN A 161 13.11 7.09 17.39
N GLY A 162 12.15 6.85 16.47
CA GLY A 162 11.98 5.59 15.75
C GLY A 162 11.20 4.52 16.53
N ASN A 163 10.52 4.86 17.62
CA ASN A 163 9.58 3.95 18.27
C ASN A 163 8.26 3.92 17.50
N ALA A 164 7.47 2.85 17.65
CA ALA A 164 6.20 2.73 16.95
C ALA A 164 5.24 3.87 17.33
N LYS A 165 4.66 4.47 16.30
CA LYS A 165 3.59 5.47 16.41
C LYS A 165 2.79 5.47 15.13
N GLY A 166 1.51 5.12 15.22
CA GLY A 166 0.58 5.26 14.10
C GLY A 166 0.03 6.67 13.98
N ASP A 167 0.42 7.40 12.93
CA ASP A 167 -0.14 8.71 12.62
C ASP A 167 -0.06 9.00 11.11
N PHE A 168 -0.49 10.20 10.72
CA PHE A 168 -0.43 10.70 9.35
C PHE A 168 0.06 12.14 9.35
N ILE A 169 0.79 12.53 8.32
CA ILE A 169 1.26 13.90 8.11
C ILE A 169 0.63 14.50 6.86
N LEU A 170 0.23 15.77 6.95
CA LEU A 170 -0.45 16.49 5.89
C LEU A 170 0.47 17.49 5.20
N PHE A 171 0.34 17.57 3.89
CA PHE A 171 0.94 18.61 3.05
C PHE A 171 -0.14 19.33 2.23
N ASP A 172 0.02 20.63 2.02
CA ASP A 172 -0.83 21.39 1.11
C ASP A 172 -0.47 21.13 -0.37
N SER A 173 -1.18 21.79 -1.30
CA SER A 173 -0.95 21.65 -2.73
C SER A 173 0.41 22.15 -3.22
N ASP A 174 1.09 22.99 -2.43
CA ASP A 174 2.44 23.50 -2.68
C ASP A 174 3.51 22.66 -1.93
N PHE A 175 3.09 21.53 -1.35
CA PHE A 175 3.90 20.60 -0.58
C PHE A 175 4.54 21.23 0.67
N ASN A 176 3.85 22.18 1.31
CA ASN A 176 4.24 22.68 2.63
C ASN A 176 3.60 21.81 3.71
N CYS A 177 4.37 21.48 4.75
CA CYS A 177 3.86 20.67 5.85
C CYS A 177 2.82 21.46 6.66
N ILE A 178 1.64 20.86 6.84
CA ILE A 178 0.56 21.39 7.68
C ILE A 178 0.67 20.86 9.11
N GLY A 179 1.15 19.62 9.26
CA GLY A 179 1.30 18.92 10.54
C GLY A 179 0.56 17.58 10.58
N THR A 180 0.46 16.99 11.77
CA THR A 180 -0.16 15.67 11.93
C THR A 180 -1.68 15.71 11.88
N TRP A 181 -2.28 14.66 11.30
CA TRP A 181 -3.72 14.57 11.09
C TRP A 181 -4.44 14.14 12.38
N THR A 182 -3.96 13.11 13.09
CA THR A 182 -4.72 12.51 14.18
C THR A 182 -4.92 13.48 15.36
N LYS A 183 -6.17 13.74 15.74
CA LYS A 183 -6.56 14.55 16.90
C LYS A 183 -7.01 13.66 18.06
N GLY A 184 -7.13 14.25 19.25
CA GLY A 184 -7.52 13.56 20.49
C GLY A 184 -6.40 12.77 21.16
N GLU A 185 -6.73 12.18 22.31
CA GLU A 185 -5.78 11.47 23.20
C GLU A 185 -5.50 10.03 22.74
N LYS A 186 -6.48 9.35 22.14
CA LYS A 186 -6.32 7.99 21.63
C LYS A 186 -5.45 8.00 20.36
N LYS A 187 -4.41 7.17 20.34
CA LYS A 187 -3.48 6.99 19.22
C LYS A 187 -3.31 5.52 18.89
N ALA A 188 -3.07 5.22 17.61
CA ALA A 188 -2.69 3.88 17.20
C ALA A 188 -1.26 3.60 17.64
N LEU A 189 -0.98 2.35 18.01
CA LEU A 189 0.34 1.95 18.52
C LEU A 189 1.36 1.95 17.37
N CYS A 190 1.01 1.33 16.26
CA CYS A 190 1.83 1.24 15.06
C CYS A 190 1.13 1.91 13.87
N GLY A 191 1.88 2.22 12.81
CA GLY A 191 1.35 2.67 11.53
C GLY A 191 1.86 1.81 10.39
N TYR A 192 1.17 1.85 9.25
CA TYR A 192 1.64 1.31 7.98
C TYR A 192 0.85 1.94 6.81
N ASP A 193 -0.30 1.36 6.45
CA ASP A 193 -1.13 1.76 5.32
C ASP A 193 -2.48 2.33 5.80
N PHE A 194 -3.20 3.02 4.94
CA PHE A 194 -4.52 3.53 5.26
C PHE A 194 -5.38 3.74 4.02
N TRP A 195 -6.69 3.63 4.22
CA TRP A 195 -7.67 3.98 3.21
C TRP A 195 -8.85 4.69 3.87
N TYR A 196 -9.53 5.57 3.13
CA TYR A 196 -10.62 6.37 3.67
C TYR A 196 -11.91 6.21 2.85
N GLN A 197 -13.04 6.29 3.54
CA GLN A 197 -14.37 6.22 2.95
C GLN A 197 -15.27 7.33 3.53
N PRO A 198 -15.19 8.57 3.00
CA PRO A 198 -15.77 9.75 3.65
C PRO A 198 -17.30 9.73 3.64
N HIS A 199 -17.94 8.98 2.72
CA HIS A 199 -19.39 8.77 2.70
C HIS A 199 -19.90 8.18 4.03
N PHE A 200 -19.08 7.35 4.69
CA PHE A 200 -19.36 6.73 5.98
C PHE A 200 -18.61 7.39 7.15
N ASP A 201 -18.03 8.57 6.93
CA ASP A 201 -17.25 9.32 7.92
C ASP A 201 -16.12 8.49 8.57
N VAL A 202 -15.46 7.62 7.78
CA VAL A 202 -14.47 6.67 8.30
C VAL A 202 -13.16 6.69 7.51
N MET A 203 -12.06 6.49 8.21
CA MET A 203 -10.79 6.02 7.67
C MET A 203 -10.35 4.80 8.46
N VAL A 204 -9.75 3.83 7.77
CA VAL A 204 -9.13 2.66 8.39
C VAL A 204 -7.64 2.70 8.11
N ALA A 205 -6.83 2.33 9.10
CA ALA A 205 -5.39 2.21 8.97
C ALA A 205 -4.89 0.90 9.58
N SER A 206 -3.78 0.41 9.05
CA SER A 206 -3.16 -0.85 9.45
C SER A 206 -1.85 -0.61 10.20
N GLU A 207 -1.18 -1.68 10.62
CA GLU A 207 -0.04 -1.65 11.51
C GLU A 207 1.08 -2.55 10.99
N TRP A 208 2.31 -2.04 10.90
CA TRP A 208 3.48 -2.88 10.67
C TRP A 208 4.39 -2.91 11.89
N GLY A 209 5.33 -1.97 12.01
CA GLY A 209 6.27 -1.95 13.11
C GLY A 209 7.08 -0.67 13.18
N ALA A 210 7.78 -0.49 14.30
CA ALA A 210 8.58 0.70 14.57
C ALA A 210 9.79 0.82 13.63
N PRO A 211 10.19 2.04 13.22
CA PRO A 211 11.43 2.27 12.47
C PRO A 211 12.68 1.63 13.09
N ASN A 212 12.85 1.68 14.41
CA ASN A 212 13.98 1.05 15.10
C ASN A 212 13.98 -0.48 15.03
N LYS A 213 12.86 -1.09 14.62
CA LYS A 213 12.71 -2.53 14.43
C LYS A 213 13.02 -2.91 12.99
N PHE A 214 12.32 -2.31 12.02
CA PHE A 214 12.46 -2.73 10.62
C PHE A 214 13.72 -2.21 9.92
N ARG A 215 14.25 -1.01 10.26
CA ARG A 215 15.44 -0.43 9.59
C ARG A 215 16.72 -1.23 9.83
N ARG A 216 16.79 -2.00 10.92
CA ARG A 216 17.92 -2.90 11.22
C ARG A 216 17.77 -4.31 10.63
N GLY A 217 16.68 -4.55 9.90
CA GLY A 217 16.28 -5.87 9.44
C GLY A 217 15.49 -6.67 10.49
N TRP A 218 14.72 -7.64 9.99
CA TRP A 218 13.83 -8.50 10.77
C TRP A 218 14.54 -9.35 11.82
N GLN A 219 13.98 -9.42 13.03
CA GLN A 219 14.37 -10.36 14.07
C GLN A 219 13.11 -10.97 14.71
N SER A 220 13.08 -12.30 14.89
CA SER A 220 11.88 -12.97 15.40
C SER A 220 11.40 -12.48 16.78
N GLY A 221 12.34 -12.04 17.64
CA GLY A 221 12.02 -11.45 18.95
C GLY A 221 11.33 -10.09 18.88
N ASP A 222 11.17 -9.49 17.68
CA ASP A 222 10.39 -8.27 17.53
C ASP A 222 8.90 -8.48 17.78
N LEU A 223 8.43 -9.74 17.69
CA LEU A 223 7.05 -10.12 18.04
C LEU A 223 6.81 -10.28 19.54
N ASP A 224 7.87 -10.25 20.37
CA ASP A 224 7.71 -10.31 21.83
C ASP A 224 7.06 -9.02 22.37
N ASP A 225 7.12 -7.93 21.61
CA ASP A 225 6.47 -6.64 21.92
C ASP A 225 5.55 -6.21 20.77
N MET A 226 4.30 -6.67 20.84
CA MET A 226 3.26 -6.33 19.87
C MET A 226 2.76 -4.87 19.96
N THR A 227 3.38 -4.03 20.80
CA THR A 227 3.20 -2.57 20.77
C THR A 227 4.17 -1.88 19.81
N GLN A 228 5.28 -2.55 19.48
CA GLN A 228 6.30 -2.08 18.53
C GLN A 228 6.23 -2.80 17.18
N TYR A 229 5.41 -3.86 17.08
CA TYR A 229 5.18 -4.64 15.88
C TYR A 229 3.71 -5.12 15.87
N GLY A 230 2.89 -4.57 14.99
CA GLY A 230 1.43 -4.59 15.16
C GLY A 230 0.70 -5.80 14.59
N CYS A 231 -0.54 -5.94 15.04
CA CYS A 231 -1.51 -6.95 14.61
C CYS A 231 -2.94 -6.39 14.57
N ARG A 232 -3.08 -5.07 14.42
CA ARG A 232 -4.37 -4.38 14.59
C ARG A 232 -4.71 -3.55 13.37
N ILE A 233 -6.00 -3.28 13.23
CA ILE A 233 -6.51 -2.24 12.34
C ILE A 233 -7.24 -1.18 13.17
N ASN A 234 -7.10 0.07 12.76
CA ASN A 234 -7.46 1.26 13.52
C ASN A 234 -8.47 2.10 12.71
N PHE A 235 -9.66 2.33 13.28
CA PHE A 235 -10.74 3.08 12.65
C PHE A 235 -10.85 4.48 13.25
N TYR A 236 -10.76 5.47 12.37
CA TYR A 236 -10.79 6.89 12.69
C TYR A 236 -12.07 7.50 12.14
N LYS A 237 -12.64 8.41 12.91
CA LYS A 237 -13.76 9.23 12.45
C LYS A 237 -13.19 10.33 11.55
N TRP A 238 -13.55 10.32 10.28
CA TRP A 238 -12.91 11.15 9.25
C TRP A 238 -13.08 12.64 9.54
N SER A 239 -14.28 13.06 9.92
CA SER A 239 -14.66 14.45 10.19
C SER A 239 -13.93 15.06 11.39
N THR A 240 -13.78 14.29 12.47
CA THR A 240 -13.14 14.75 13.71
C THR A 240 -11.66 14.36 13.80
N GLN A 241 -11.19 13.50 12.90
CA GLN A 241 -9.81 13.01 12.82
C GLN A 241 -9.38 12.26 14.10
N THR A 242 -10.31 11.57 14.75
CA THR A 242 -10.09 10.90 16.04
C THR A 242 -10.21 9.39 15.91
N LEU A 243 -9.26 8.66 16.47
CA LEU A 243 -9.33 7.20 16.62
C LEU A 243 -10.50 6.83 17.55
N TYR A 244 -11.45 6.03 17.06
CA TYR A 244 -12.62 5.62 17.86
C TYR A 244 -12.68 4.12 18.12
N GLN A 245 -12.06 3.30 17.27
CA GLN A 245 -12.04 1.85 17.43
C GLN A 245 -10.71 1.25 16.95
N THR A 246 -10.24 0.22 17.64
CA THR A 246 -9.11 -0.62 17.23
C THR A 246 -9.58 -2.07 17.31
N ILE A 247 -9.29 -2.87 16.28
CA ILE A 247 -9.57 -4.31 16.25
C ILE A 247 -8.25 -5.05 16.26
N ASP A 248 -8.05 -5.89 17.27
CA ASP A 248 -6.91 -6.80 17.35
C ASP A 248 -7.22 -8.08 16.56
N LEU A 249 -6.41 -8.36 15.54
CA LEU A 249 -6.56 -9.53 14.67
C LEU A 249 -5.85 -10.78 15.23
N GLY A 250 -5.20 -10.65 16.38
CA GLY A 250 -4.45 -11.70 17.04
C GLY A 250 -3.23 -12.18 16.25
N THR A 251 -2.72 -13.35 16.61
CA THR A 251 -1.51 -13.93 15.98
C THR A 251 -1.70 -14.31 14.51
N ASP A 252 -2.95 -14.47 14.07
CA ASP A 252 -3.28 -14.72 12.66
C ASP A 252 -3.17 -13.46 11.81
N GLY A 253 -3.27 -12.27 12.43
CA GLY A 253 -3.24 -11.00 11.73
C GLY A 253 -2.03 -10.15 12.08
N ILE A 254 -0.88 -10.76 12.36
CA ILE A 254 0.39 -10.05 12.56
C ILE A 254 0.79 -9.35 11.26
N THR A 255 1.36 -8.14 11.35
CA THR A 255 1.73 -7.30 10.20
C THR A 255 0.59 -7.13 9.20
N PRO A 256 -0.57 -6.58 9.61
CA PRO A 256 -1.57 -6.15 8.65
C PRO A 256 -0.95 -5.02 7.83
N LEU A 257 -0.59 -5.33 6.59
CA LEU A 257 0.07 -4.42 5.68
C LEU A 257 -1.00 -3.67 4.89
N GLU A 258 -1.15 -4.00 3.61
CA GLU A 258 -2.01 -3.30 2.68
C GLU A 258 -3.48 -3.46 3.05
N ILE A 259 -4.16 -2.31 3.20
CA ILE A 259 -5.57 -2.23 3.53
C ILE A 259 -6.34 -1.54 2.41
N ARG A 260 -7.44 -2.15 2.00
CA ARG A 260 -8.24 -1.70 0.86
C ARG A 260 -9.71 -1.69 1.25
N PHE A 261 -10.34 -0.53 1.19
CA PHE A 261 -11.80 -0.51 1.03
C PHE A 261 -12.16 -1.02 -0.37
N LEU A 262 -13.37 -1.57 -0.51
CA LEU A 262 -13.98 -1.71 -1.84
C LEU A 262 -14.10 -0.33 -2.51
N HIS A 263 -14.01 -0.32 -3.84
CA HIS A 263 -14.03 0.91 -4.63
C HIS A 263 -15.41 1.57 -4.65
N ASP A 264 -16.51 0.82 -4.56
CA ASP A 264 -17.86 1.40 -4.47
C ASP A 264 -17.98 2.26 -3.19
N PRO A 265 -18.13 3.59 -3.34
CA PRO A 265 -18.11 4.47 -2.19
C PRO A 265 -19.33 4.34 -1.28
N LYS A 266 -20.33 3.54 -1.68
CA LYS A 266 -21.53 3.23 -0.90
C LYS A 266 -21.41 1.91 -0.13
N ARG A 267 -20.21 1.33 -0.07
CA ARG A 267 -19.89 0.15 0.75
C ARG A 267 -18.86 0.52 1.80
N ALA A 268 -19.08 0.07 3.03
CA ALA A 268 -18.22 0.33 4.19
C ALA A 268 -17.52 -0.97 4.60
N GLU A 269 -16.84 -1.60 3.65
CA GLU A 269 -16.24 -2.91 3.81
C GLU A 269 -14.98 -3.04 2.94
N GLY A 270 -14.10 -3.96 3.30
CA GLY A 270 -12.79 -4.06 2.65
C GLY A 270 -11.96 -5.23 3.17
N PHE A 271 -10.71 -5.28 2.74
CA PHE A 271 -9.77 -6.33 3.08
C PHE A 271 -8.44 -5.77 3.59
N VAL A 272 -7.76 -6.54 4.44
CA VAL A 272 -6.38 -6.28 4.84
C VAL A 272 -5.54 -7.55 4.70
N GLY A 273 -4.40 -7.42 4.03
CA GLY A 273 -3.43 -8.50 3.88
C GLY A 273 -2.49 -8.54 5.08
N CYS A 274 -2.39 -9.67 5.76
CA CYS A 274 -1.48 -9.86 6.88
C CYS A 274 -0.25 -10.64 6.42
N ALA A 275 0.93 -10.02 6.53
CA ALA A 275 2.13 -10.56 5.92
C ALA A 275 2.52 -11.89 6.55
N LEU A 276 2.85 -11.89 7.83
CA LEU A 276 3.26 -13.11 8.50
C LEU A 276 2.13 -14.14 8.52
N ASN A 277 2.46 -15.35 8.06
CA ASN A 277 1.54 -16.49 7.90
C ASN A 277 0.49 -16.35 6.79
N ALA A 278 0.56 -15.30 5.96
CA ALA A 278 -0.21 -15.13 4.73
C ALA A 278 -1.73 -15.32 4.91
N LYS A 279 -2.32 -14.45 5.73
CA LYS A 279 -3.77 -14.40 5.98
C LYS A 279 -4.37 -13.13 5.38
N VAL A 280 -5.65 -13.17 5.02
CA VAL A 280 -6.42 -11.97 4.66
C VAL A 280 -7.64 -11.90 5.55
N PHE A 281 -7.85 -10.73 6.13
CA PHE A 281 -9.06 -10.40 6.89
C PHE A 281 -9.97 -9.52 6.05
N TYR A 282 -11.26 -9.82 6.11
CA TYR A 282 -12.32 -8.96 5.61
C TYR A 282 -12.89 -8.18 6.78
N PHE A 283 -13.11 -6.88 6.61
CA PHE A 283 -13.74 -6.03 7.60
C PHE A 283 -14.98 -5.35 7.02
N LYS A 284 -16.00 -5.14 7.85
CA LYS A 284 -17.23 -4.43 7.46
C LYS A 284 -17.81 -3.65 8.62
N LYS A 285 -18.49 -2.54 8.30
CA LYS A 285 -19.28 -1.79 9.27
C LYS A 285 -20.47 -2.64 9.74
N LYS A 286 -20.73 -2.66 11.04
CA LYS A 286 -21.92 -3.29 11.62
C LYS A 286 -23.17 -2.55 11.17
N SER A 287 -24.30 -3.26 11.03
CA SER A 287 -25.55 -2.67 10.53
C SER A 287 -26.21 -1.69 11.51
N ASP A 288 -25.93 -1.82 12.80
CA ASP A 288 -26.58 -1.13 13.92
C ASP A 288 -25.64 -0.19 14.70
N SER A 289 -24.41 0.01 14.22
CA SER A 289 -23.38 0.80 14.89
C SER A 289 -22.40 1.44 13.90
N ASP A 290 -21.63 2.43 14.34
CA ASP A 290 -20.49 2.99 13.59
C ASP A 290 -19.20 2.15 13.73
N GLU A 291 -19.27 1.09 14.53
CA GLU A 291 -18.19 0.12 14.66
C GLU A 291 -18.10 -0.83 13.47
N PHE A 292 -16.90 -1.36 13.30
CA PHE A 292 -16.55 -2.40 12.35
C PHE A 292 -16.35 -3.74 13.05
N GLU A 293 -16.44 -4.81 12.29
CA GLU A 293 -16.01 -6.15 12.66
C GLU A 293 -15.06 -6.70 11.60
N ALA A 294 -14.18 -7.62 11.98
CA ALA A 294 -13.21 -8.23 11.08
C ALA A 294 -13.24 -9.76 11.24
N LYS A 295 -13.08 -10.47 10.12
CA LYS A 295 -13.09 -11.92 10.03
C LYS A 295 -11.99 -12.38 9.07
N LYS A 296 -11.23 -13.42 9.45
CA LYS A 296 -10.31 -14.10 8.54
C LYS A 296 -11.10 -14.80 7.43
N VAL A 297 -10.78 -14.50 6.18
CA VAL A 297 -11.48 -15.03 4.98
C VAL A 297 -10.58 -15.78 4.02
N ILE A 298 -9.26 -15.52 4.05
CA ILE A 298 -8.27 -16.28 3.28
C ILE A 298 -7.17 -16.75 4.23
N ASP A 299 -6.82 -18.03 4.12
CA ASP A 299 -5.77 -18.67 4.89
C ASP A 299 -4.87 -19.45 3.92
N ILE A 300 -3.72 -18.87 3.56
CA ILE A 300 -2.72 -19.55 2.73
C ILE A 300 -1.90 -20.45 3.66
N PRO A 301 -1.98 -21.79 3.53
CA PRO A 301 -1.30 -22.70 4.44
C PRO A 301 0.22 -22.69 4.21
N GLY A 302 0.96 -22.91 5.30
CA GLY A 302 2.38 -23.22 5.24
C GLY A 302 2.65 -24.53 4.49
N LYS A 303 3.87 -24.64 3.95
CA LYS A 303 4.36 -25.78 3.18
C LYS A 303 5.51 -26.44 3.92
N LEU A 304 5.67 -27.76 3.81
CA LEU A 304 6.82 -28.45 4.38
C LEU A 304 7.96 -28.42 3.37
N VAL A 305 9.07 -27.74 3.69
CA VAL A 305 10.14 -27.44 2.74
C VAL A 305 11.50 -27.85 3.32
N ASP A 306 12.26 -28.61 2.56
CA ASP A 306 13.68 -28.88 2.81
C ASP A 306 14.51 -27.92 1.94
N THR A 307 15.32 -27.08 2.56
CA THR A 307 16.17 -26.07 1.89
C THR A 307 17.60 -26.57 1.68
N GLY A 308 17.80 -27.89 1.66
CA GLY A 308 19.09 -28.55 1.43
C GLY A 308 19.78 -29.00 2.71
N SER A 309 19.11 -28.87 3.86
CA SER A 309 19.58 -29.34 5.16
C SER A 309 19.30 -30.83 5.38
N GLY A 310 18.43 -31.43 4.56
CA GLY A 310 17.93 -32.79 4.75
C GLY A 310 16.80 -32.90 5.79
N THR A 311 16.45 -31.79 6.45
CA THR A 311 15.33 -31.69 7.40
C THR A 311 14.33 -30.69 6.87
N ALA A 312 13.09 -31.15 6.64
CA ALA A 312 12.04 -30.29 6.14
C ALA A 312 11.38 -29.52 7.30
N GLU A 313 11.17 -28.22 7.11
CA GLU A 313 10.56 -27.31 8.08
C GLU A 313 9.29 -26.68 7.51
N ASN A 314 8.37 -26.30 8.40
CA ASN A 314 7.16 -25.59 7.98
C ASN A 314 7.49 -24.15 7.57
N MET A 315 7.27 -23.84 6.29
CA MET A 315 7.44 -22.52 5.71
C MET A 315 6.08 -21.86 5.50
N GLY A 316 5.71 -20.95 6.39
CA GLY A 316 4.56 -20.05 6.19
C GLY A 316 4.75 -19.12 4.99
N GLY A 317 3.64 -18.64 4.43
CA GLY A 317 3.67 -17.62 3.37
C GLY A 317 3.95 -16.22 3.92
N MET A 318 4.19 -15.26 3.02
CA MET A 318 4.24 -13.84 3.34
C MET A 318 3.45 -13.03 2.32
N ILE A 319 2.34 -12.40 2.72
CA ILE A 319 1.59 -11.49 1.85
C ILE A 319 2.17 -10.08 1.98
N SER A 320 2.76 -9.55 0.91
CA SER A 320 3.31 -8.18 0.94
C SER A 320 2.36 -7.13 0.39
N ASP A 321 1.44 -7.50 -0.51
CA ASP A 321 0.49 -6.59 -1.13
C ASP A 321 -0.83 -7.28 -1.50
N ILE A 322 -1.90 -6.49 -1.46
CA ILE A 322 -3.22 -6.83 -1.98
C ILE A 322 -3.81 -5.67 -2.79
N ILE A 323 -4.53 -5.99 -3.86
CA ILE A 323 -5.24 -4.98 -4.67
C ILE A 323 -6.57 -5.51 -5.16
N ILE A 324 -7.54 -4.61 -5.30
CA ILE A 324 -8.91 -4.93 -5.71
C ILE A 324 -9.15 -4.36 -7.11
N SER A 325 -9.78 -5.12 -8.00
CA SER A 325 -10.19 -4.63 -9.32
C SER A 325 -11.24 -3.52 -9.22
N LEU A 326 -11.25 -2.57 -10.15
CA LEU A 326 -12.14 -1.38 -10.11
C LEU A 326 -13.65 -1.70 -10.10
N ASP A 327 -14.04 -2.92 -10.46
CA ASP A 327 -15.41 -3.42 -10.41
C ASP A 327 -15.74 -4.20 -9.12
N ASP A 328 -14.85 -4.19 -8.13
CA ASP A 328 -14.97 -4.90 -6.85
C ASP A 328 -15.21 -6.41 -6.98
N LYS A 329 -14.78 -7.01 -8.10
CA LYS A 329 -15.00 -8.42 -8.39
C LYS A 329 -13.82 -9.31 -8.01
N PHE A 330 -12.60 -8.81 -8.13
CA PHE A 330 -11.39 -9.60 -7.90
C PHE A 330 -10.48 -8.96 -6.86
N LEU A 331 -10.00 -9.78 -5.93
CA LEU A 331 -8.91 -9.48 -5.03
C LEU A 331 -7.65 -10.21 -5.52
N TYR A 332 -6.59 -9.46 -5.76
CA TYR A 332 -5.28 -9.99 -6.08
C TYR A 332 -4.41 -9.96 -4.84
N VAL A 333 -3.66 -11.04 -4.61
CA VAL A 333 -2.80 -11.22 -3.45
C VAL A 333 -1.44 -11.71 -3.94
N ASN A 334 -0.36 -11.06 -3.56
CA ASN A 334 0.98 -11.64 -3.74
C ASN A 334 1.38 -12.42 -2.48
N CYS A 335 1.98 -13.58 -2.63
CA CYS A 335 2.58 -14.35 -1.54
C CYS A 335 4.08 -14.39 -1.75
N TRP A 336 4.75 -13.28 -1.45
CA TRP A 336 6.15 -13.01 -1.73
C TRP A 336 7.10 -14.14 -1.32
N ARG A 337 6.93 -14.71 -0.12
CA ARG A 337 7.80 -15.80 0.36
C ARG A 337 7.56 -17.12 -0.37
N HIS A 338 6.32 -17.45 -0.72
CA HIS A 338 6.03 -18.65 -1.52
C HIS A 338 6.30 -18.44 -3.01
N GLY A 339 6.30 -17.20 -3.49
CA GLY A 339 6.56 -16.88 -4.88
C GLY A 339 5.36 -17.11 -5.79
N ASP A 340 4.17 -16.66 -5.38
CA ASP A 340 2.99 -16.76 -6.21
C ASP A 340 2.07 -15.55 -6.11
N VAL A 341 1.34 -15.29 -7.19
CA VAL A 341 0.28 -14.28 -7.28
C VAL A 341 -1.05 -15.02 -7.44
N ARG A 342 -2.04 -14.62 -6.66
CA ARG A 342 -3.36 -15.25 -6.59
C ARG A 342 -4.44 -14.25 -6.94
N GLN A 343 -5.47 -14.72 -7.62
CA GLN A 343 -6.70 -13.99 -7.90
C GLN A 343 -7.86 -14.69 -7.21
N TYR A 344 -8.59 -13.96 -6.36
CA TYR A 344 -9.79 -14.42 -5.69
C TYR A 344 -11.01 -13.67 -6.24
N ASP A 345 -12.08 -14.38 -6.60
CA ASP A 345 -13.40 -13.79 -6.82
C ASP A 345 -13.99 -13.39 -5.47
N ILE A 346 -14.32 -12.12 -5.32
CA ILE A 346 -14.89 -11.49 -4.11
C ILE A 346 -16.31 -10.95 -4.35
N SER A 347 -17.05 -11.49 -5.34
CA SER A 347 -18.47 -11.20 -5.52
C SER A 347 -19.29 -11.49 -4.25
N ASP A 348 -18.81 -12.41 -3.42
CA ASP A 348 -19.19 -12.59 -2.01
C ASP A 348 -17.94 -12.34 -1.13
N PRO A 349 -17.76 -11.12 -0.58
CA PRO A 349 -16.55 -10.75 0.16
C PRO A 349 -16.28 -11.59 1.41
N GLU A 350 -17.32 -12.19 2.00
CA GLU A 350 -17.18 -13.03 3.19
C GLU A 350 -16.65 -14.42 2.87
N ASN A 351 -16.69 -14.83 1.60
CA ASN A 351 -16.27 -16.15 1.12
C ASN A 351 -15.48 -16.03 -0.21
N PRO A 352 -14.29 -15.39 -0.22
CA PRO A 352 -13.46 -15.27 -1.41
C PRO A 352 -13.11 -16.63 -2.03
N LYS A 353 -13.14 -16.73 -3.35
CA LYS A 353 -12.88 -17.99 -4.08
C LYS A 353 -11.65 -17.86 -4.97
N LEU A 354 -10.64 -18.70 -4.77
CA LEU A 354 -9.46 -18.73 -5.65
C LEU A 354 -9.89 -19.09 -7.08
N THR A 355 -9.56 -18.24 -8.05
CA THR A 355 -9.91 -18.40 -9.47
C THR A 355 -8.69 -18.40 -10.40
N GLY A 356 -7.54 -17.93 -9.93
CA GLY A 356 -6.31 -17.95 -10.68
C GLY A 356 -5.10 -17.92 -9.76
N GLN A 357 -4.01 -18.56 -10.17
CA GLN A 357 -2.75 -18.58 -9.45
C GLN A 357 -1.61 -18.71 -10.45
N LEU A 358 -0.53 -17.97 -10.21
CA LEU A 358 0.65 -17.96 -11.06
C LEU A 358 1.90 -17.90 -10.19
N PHE A 359 2.88 -18.76 -10.47
CA PHE A 359 4.12 -18.89 -9.68
C PHE A 359 5.26 -18.11 -10.33
N LEU A 360 5.90 -17.23 -9.56
CA LEU A 360 7.01 -16.36 -9.97
C LEU A 360 7.95 -16.14 -8.77
N GLY A 361 9.17 -16.68 -8.85
CA GLY A 361 10.21 -16.45 -7.84
C GLY A 361 9.88 -17.03 -6.45
N GLY A 362 10.26 -16.32 -5.39
CA GLY A 362 10.04 -16.74 -4.00
C GLY A 362 11.01 -17.83 -3.52
N ALA A 363 10.83 -18.29 -2.28
CA ALA A 363 11.76 -19.17 -1.58
C ALA A 363 11.54 -20.67 -1.84
N ILE A 364 10.52 -21.02 -2.61
CA ILE A 364 10.16 -22.42 -2.96
C ILE A 364 10.08 -22.63 -4.47
N CYS A 365 10.68 -21.72 -5.23
CA CYS A 365 10.73 -21.76 -6.67
C CYS A 365 11.51 -23.00 -7.15
N SER A 366 11.04 -23.68 -8.19
CA SER A 366 11.60 -24.96 -8.64
C SER A 366 13.00 -24.85 -9.26
N ASP A 367 13.43 -23.65 -9.62
CA ASP A 367 14.75 -23.33 -10.16
C ASP A 367 15.79 -23.03 -9.06
N LEU A 368 15.39 -23.01 -7.78
CA LEU A 368 16.32 -22.88 -6.67
C LEU A 368 17.06 -24.21 -6.42
N PRO A 369 18.40 -24.20 -6.34
CA PRO A 369 19.16 -25.39 -6.02
C PRO A 369 18.85 -25.86 -4.60
N ASN A 370 18.70 -27.18 -4.42
CA ASN A 370 18.52 -27.83 -3.12
C ASN A 370 17.23 -27.49 -2.36
N VAL A 371 16.23 -26.88 -3.00
CA VAL A 371 14.91 -26.65 -2.39
C VAL A 371 13.93 -27.73 -2.81
N VAL A 372 13.33 -28.43 -1.85
CA VAL A 372 12.34 -29.48 -2.10
C VAL A 372 11.12 -29.27 -1.23
N VAL A 373 9.97 -29.02 -1.86
CA VAL A 373 8.66 -29.02 -1.18
C VAL A 373 8.21 -30.46 -0.95
N LYS A 374 8.15 -30.88 0.32
CA LYS A 374 7.75 -32.23 0.75
C LYS A 374 6.23 -32.35 0.91
N GLU A 375 5.57 -31.27 1.33
CA GLU A 375 4.12 -31.21 1.48
C GLU A 375 3.58 -29.85 1.04
N ASP A 376 2.58 -29.88 0.16
CA ASP A 376 1.74 -28.74 -0.20
C ASP A 376 0.27 -29.14 -0.02
N LYS A 377 -0.45 -28.39 0.81
CA LYS A 377 -1.85 -28.67 1.14
C LYS A 377 -2.82 -28.22 0.05
N GLU A 378 -2.40 -27.27 -0.78
CA GLU A 378 -3.21 -26.65 -1.83
C GLU A 378 -3.02 -27.39 -3.16
N LEU A 379 -1.77 -27.72 -3.50
CA LEU A 379 -1.42 -28.42 -4.73
C LEU A 379 -1.40 -29.93 -4.52
N LYS A 380 -2.58 -30.55 -4.46
CA LYS A 380 -2.69 -32.02 -4.49
C LYS A 380 -2.71 -32.51 -5.94
N VAL A 381 -1.59 -33.10 -6.36
CA VAL A 381 -1.30 -33.78 -7.64
C VAL A 381 -0.67 -32.88 -8.71
N SER A 382 0.47 -33.37 -9.21
CA SER A 382 1.32 -32.83 -10.26
C SER A 382 0.55 -32.35 -11.49
N LEU A 383 0.23 -31.07 -11.54
CA LEU A 383 0.04 -30.40 -12.83
C LEU A 383 1.42 -30.35 -13.48
N LYS A 384 1.59 -31.11 -14.56
CA LYS A 384 2.74 -30.97 -15.45
C LYS A 384 2.83 -29.50 -15.83
N TYR A 385 3.84 -28.81 -15.32
CA TYR A 385 4.19 -27.47 -15.78
C TYR A 385 4.49 -27.56 -17.28
N GLU A 386 3.57 -27.10 -18.12
CA GLU A 386 3.93 -26.67 -19.47
C GLU A 386 4.78 -25.41 -19.29
N LYS A 387 6.07 -25.52 -19.59
CA LYS A 387 6.95 -24.36 -19.70
C LYS A 387 6.37 -23.45 -20.78
N LEU A 388 6.05 -22.21 -20.41
CA LEU A 388 5.85 -21.11 -21.36
C LEU A 388 7.19 -20.72 -21.99
#